data_AF-A0A1F9VI34-F1
#
_entry.id   AF-A0A1F9VI34-F1
#
_cell.length_a   1.000
_cell.length_b   1.000
_cell.length_c   1.000
_cell.angle_alpha   90.00
_cell.angle_beta   90.00
_cell.angle_gamma   90.00
#
_symmetry.space_group_name_H-M   'P 1'
#
loop_
_entity.id
_entity.type
_entity.pdbx_description
1 polymer ?
#
loop_
_entity_poly.entity_id
_entity_poly.type
_entity_poly.pdbx_seq_one_letter_code
_entity_poly.pdbx_strand_id
1 'polypeptide(L)'
;MKKLLTFLILIFVSIQSSFAVDLAEIGKVTGVYQRAKSTIVTMELEVKLPPGVIAFINKDIKAVIGDLFSNDAKVYRYEAALSGKGNVEKDAKVYIFGQKENDGTNIYLRLERRVSFEPKSTGHVIASYGSRIHIDRGSLHEVHDRDIYAIYDSSGHYKGNIEAIGVGDYETIGQTVTGERSRIEPGDNVIHLGQRKFFGLGFMYGFSLPVTDGNWAQGPSSWRKGSGIVADPLEDADWGDFEKSANISSRDGGLFWEWQFRDGWGINWMWGIYGHSSLGYNNITRNIVDSNGNKIGISTIYIKDNFSVEIISPIVLKKNFFYPDWFSPYLGIGTALYRSSFSDIQTVYYRYDDNSGTGQGVNVRNRDPKIAYATLFPVVGLQLFSSNTIHLIIDTKYFPPWRRLESNGEDHTWSGWITSLAVTTNW
;
A
#
# COMPACT_ATOMS: atom_id res chain seq x y z
N MET A 1 13.93 -45.85 -8.86
CA MET A 1 13.09 -44.74 -8.37
C MET A 1 11.85 -45.18 -7.59
N LYS A 2 10.96 -46.06 -8.10
CA LYS A 2 9.72 -46.45 -7.38
C LYS A 2 9.95 -47.02 -5.97
N LYS A 3 10.95 -47.89 -5.77
CA LYS A 3 11.26 -48.48 -4.45
C LYS A 3 11.80 -47.47 -3.42
N LEU A 4 12.45 -46.40 -3.86
CA LEU A 4 12.96 -45.34 -2.98
C LEU A 4 11.82 -44.45 -2.48
N LEU A 5 10.84 -44.15 -3.35
CA LEU A 5 9.66 -43.37 -3.01
C LEU A 5 8.74 -44.11 -2.02
N THR A 6 8.58 -45.44 -2.19
CA THR A 6 7.79 -46.25 -1.23
C THR A 6 8.45 -46.34 0.13
N PHE A 7 9.78 -46.40 0.19
CA PHE A 7 10.53 -46.41 1.45
C PHE A 7 10.48 -45.05 2.17
N LEU A 8 10.54 -43.94 1.43
CA LEU A 8 10.38 -42.59 1.98
C LEU A 8 8.96 -42.33 2.50
N ILE A 9 7.93 -42.86 1.84
CA ILE A 9 6.54 -42.75 2.31
C ILE A 9 6.32 -43.60 3.57
N LEU A 10 6.93 -44.80 3.67
CA LEU A 10 6.83 -45.61 4.89
C LEU A 10 7.57 -44.97 6.08
N ILE A 11 8.69 -44.30 5.84
CA ILE A 11 9.39 -43.50 6.87
C ILE A 11 8.56 -42.27 7.26
N PHE A 12 7.91 -41.60 6.30
CA PHE A 12 7.02 -40.46 6.60
C PHE A 12 5.76 -40.87 7.38
N VAL A 13 5.24 -42.08 7.17
CA VAL A 13 4.06 -42.62 7.89
C VAL A 13 4.45 -43.15 9.27
N SER A 14 5.69 -43.61 9.46
CA SER A 14 6.20 -44.09 10.77
C SER A 14 6.81 -42.99 11.65
N ILE A 15 7.00 -41.76 11.14
CA ILE A 15 7.37 -40.57 11.92
C ILE A 15 6.14 -39.71 12.28
N GLN A 16 4.93 -40.28 12.24
CA GLN A 16 3.86 -39.78 13.12
C GLN A 16 4.15 -40.24 14.55
N SER A 17 5.22 -39.69 15.13
CA SER A 17 5.35 -39.62 16.57
C SER A 17 4.05 -39.03 17.09
N SER A 18 3.27 -39.88 17.75
CA SER A 18 2.14 -39.47 18.57
C SER A 18 2.73 -38.54 19.62
N PHE A 19 2.73 -37.24 19.33
CA PHE A 19 3.05 -36.25 20.35
C PHE A 19 1.95 -36.41 21.38
N ALA A 20 2.28 -37.12 22.47
CA ALA A 20 1.50 -37.07 23.69
C ALA A 20 1.49 -35.60 24.08
N VAL A 21 0.38 -34.93 23.77
CA VAL A 21 0.13 -33.57 24.19
C VAL A 21 0.08 -33.60 25.71
N ASP A 22 1.11 -33.07 26.35
CA ASP A 22 1.13 -32.98 27.80
C ASP A 22 0.23 -31.81 28.21
N LEU A 23 -0.95 -32.16 28.73
CA LEU A 23 -1.97 -31.24 29.21
C LEU A 23 -1.75 -31.00 30.69
N ALA A 24 -1.30 -29.81 31.06
CA ALA A 24 -1.11 -29.42 32.46
C ALA A 24 -2.45 -29.02 33.09
N GLU A 25 -2.83 -29.62 34.22
CA GLU A 25 -3.99 -29.21 35.02
C GLU A 25 -3.71 -27.86 35.68
N ILE A 26 -4.55 -26.87 35.40
CA ILE A 26 -4.37 -25.48 35.85
C ILE A 26 -5.57 -24.93 36.63
N GLY A 27 -6.62 -25.72 36.83
CA GLY A 27 -7.81 -25.24 37.52
C GLY A 27 -9.06 -26.07 37.28
N LYS A 28 -10.21 -25.48 37.57
CA LYS A 28 -11.52 -26.14 37.49
C LYS A 28 -12.65 -25.21 37.06
N VAL A 29 -13.73 -25.80 36.56
CA VAL A 29 -14.98 -25.09 36.24
C VAL A 29 -15.79 -24.88 37.51
N THR A 30 -16.22 -23.65 37.78
CA THR A 30 -17.01 -23.30 38.98
C THR A 30 -18.49 -23.08 38.68
N GLY A 31 -18.85 -22.87 37.42
CA GLY A 31 -20.20 -22.56 36.98
C GLY A 31 -20.36 -22.71 35.48
N VAL A 32 -21.58 -23.02 35.05
CA VAL A 32 -21.94 -23.18 33.65
C VAL A 32 -23.29 -22.51 33.45
N TYR A 33 -23.37 -21.61 32.47
CA TYR A 33 -24.61 -20.93 32.15
C TYR A 33 -24.73 -20.70 30.63
N GLN A 34 -25.97 -20.53 30.16
CA GLN A 34 -26.25 -20.28 28.75
C GLN A 34 -26.37 -18.78 28.52
N ARG A 35 -25.62 -18.25 27.55
CA ARG A 35 -25.73 -16.87 27.08
C ARG A 35 -26.07 -16.89 25.58
N ALA A 36 -27.32 -16.58 25.25
CA ALA A 36 -27.86 -16.68 23.91
C ALA A 36 -27.70 -18.09 23.29
N LYS A 37 -26.84 -18.25 22.27
CA LYS A 37 -26.57 -19.53 21.59
C LYS A 37 -25.28 -20.20 22.07
N SER A 38 -24.60 -19.61 23.04
CA SER A 38 -23.29 -20.05 23.51
C SER A 38 -23.35 -20.53 24.96
N THR A 39 -22.73 -21.67 25.24
CA THR A 39 -22.47 -22.11 26.61
C THR A 39 -21.25 -21.38 27.14
N ILE A 40 -21.44 -20.63 28.22
CA ILE A 40 -20.38 -19.95 28.95
C ILE A 40 -20.08 -20.74 30.21
N VAL A 41 -18.80 -20.89 30.51
CA VAL A 41 -18.31 -21.53 31.73
C VAL A 41 -17.50 -20.52 32.53
N THR A 42 -17.69 -20.51 33.84
CA THR A 42 -16.81 -19.78 34.75
C THR A 42 -15.74 -20.73 35.25
N MET A 43 -14.48 -20.29 35.22
CA MET A 43 -13.32 -21.11 35.58
C MET A 43 -12.51 -20.43 36.68
N GLU A 44 -12.00 -21.22 37.61
CA GLU A 44 -10.98 -20.82 38.58
C GLU A 44 -9.64 -21.45 38.17
N LEU A 45 -8.66 -20.61 37.85
CA LEU A 45 -7.33 -21.03 37.37
C LEU A 45 -6.23 -20.59 38.33
N GLU A 46 -5.20 -21.42 38.48
CA GLU A 46 -3.98 -21.13 39.26
C GLU A 46 -3.01 -20.19 38.53
N VAL A 47 -3.21 -19.98 37.22
CA VAL A 47 -2.32 -19.19 36.35
C VAL A 47 -3.13 -18.13 35.61
N LYS A 48 -2.57 -16.93 35.47
CA LYS A 48 -3.18 -15.86 34.67
C LYS A 48 -3.02 -16.17 33.18
N LEU A 49 -4.13 -16.17 32.44
CA LEU A 49 -4.16 -16.44 31.00
C LEU A 49 -4.70 -15.25 30.22
N PRO A 50 -4.10 -14.91 29.06
CA PRO A 50 -4.67 -13.96 28.11
C PRO A 50 -6.06 -14.40 27.59
N PRO A 51 -7.00 -13.47 27.39
CA PRO A 51 -8.21 -13.73 26.62
C PRO A 51 -7.90 -14.25 25.19
N GLY A 52 -8.73 -15.20 24.76
CA GLY A 52 -8.64 -15.91 23.48
C GLY A 52 -7.71 -17.13 23.47
N VAL A 53 -7.05 -17.46 24.59
CA VAL A 53 -6.34 -18.73 24.75
C VAL A 53 -7.34 -19.90 24.77
N ILE A 54 -6.96 -21.03 24.15
CA ILE A 54 -7.77 -22.25 24.16
C ILE A 54 -7.39 -23.08 25.37
N ALA A 55 -8.32 -23.22 26.31
CA ALA A 55 -8.26 -24.17 27.41
C ALA A 55 -9.05 -25.44 27.07
N PHE A 56 -8.70 -26.55 27.71
CA PHE A 56 -9.32 -27.86 27.54
C PHE A 56 -10.00 -28.28 28.84
N ILE A 57 -11.32 -28.45 28.82
CA ILE A 57 -12.07 -28.99 29.96
C ILE A 57 -12.15 -30.51 29.80
N ASN A 58 -11.81 -31.26 30.85
CA ASN A 58 -11.71 -32.72 30.82
C ASN A 58 -10.88 -33.26 29.63
N LYS A 59 -9.86 -32.51 29.21
CA LYS A 59 -8.94 -32.80 28.09
C LYS A 59 -9.52 -32.73 26.68
N ASP A 60 -10.84 -32.86 26.51
CA ASP A 60 -11.47 -32.98 25.19
C ASP A 60 -12.31 -31.76 24.77
N ILE A 61 -12.83 -30.99 25.73
CA ILE A 61 -13.75 -29.89 25.45
C ILE A 61 -12.97 -28.58 25.35
N LYS A 62 -12.93 -28.00 24.15
CA LYS A 62 -12.26 -26.71 23.92
C LYS A 62 -13.11 -25.55 24.43
N ALA A 63 -12.51 -24.71 25.26
CA ALA A 63 -13.07 -23.45 25.73
C ALA A 63 -12.11 -22.31 25.39
N VAL A 64 -12.65 -21.21 24.87
CA VAL A 64 -11.89 -19.99 24.60
C VAL A 64 -12.00 -19.10 25.83
N ILE A 65 -10.87 -18.81 26.47
CA ILE A 65 -10.80 -17.89 27.61
C ILE A 65 -11.32 -16.52 27.17
N GLY A 66 -12.23 -15.94 27.93
CA GLY A 66 -12.78 -14.61 27.76
C GLY A 66 -12.31 -13.70 28.89
N ASP A 67 -13.24 -13.04 29.56
CA ASP A 67 -12.94 -11.96 30.50
C ASP A 67 -12.47 -12.49 31.86
N LEU A 68 -11.36 -11.94 32.38
CA LEU A 68 -10.94 -12.07 33.76
C LEU A 68 -11.80 -11.13 34.62
N PHE A 69 -12.66 -11.68 35.47
CA PHE A 69 -13.60 -10.88 36.28
C PHE A 69 -13.26 -10.85 37.77
N SER A 70 -12.34 -11.69 38.24
CA SER A 70 -11.86 -11.65 39.62
C SER A 70 -10.44 -12.22 39.73
N ASN A 71 -9.62 -11.56 40.55
CA ASN A 71 -8.24 -11.93 40.84
C ASN A 71 -8.04 -11.92 42.36
N ASP A 72 -8.17 -13.08 42.99
CA ASP A 72 -7.79 -13.28 44.39
C ASP A 72 -6.40 -13.90 44.40
N ALA A 73 -5.58 -13.60 45.42
CA ALA A 73 -4.12 -13.80 45.50
C ALA A 73 -3.51 -15.16 45.02
N LYS A 74 -4.32 -16.19 44.74
CA LYS A 74 -3.90 -17.49 44.16
C LYS A 74 -4.88 -18.08 43.13
N VAL A 75 -5.94 -17.36 42.77
CA VAL A 75 -7.04 -17.86 41.93
C VAL A 75 -7.53 -16.76 40.98
N TYR A 76 -7.42 -17.01 39.69
CA TYR A 76 -7.92 -16.16 38.62
C TYR A 76 -9.25 -16.68 38.10
N ARG A 77 -10.28 -15.85 38.07
CA ARG A 77 -11.63 -16.22 37.64
C ARG A 77 -11.96 -15.69 36.26
N TYR A 78 -12.18 -16.60 35.31
CA TYR A 78 -12.49 -16.26 33.91
C TYR A 78 -13.89 -16.68 33.52
N GLU A 79 -14.50 -15.91 32.63
CA GLU A 79 -15.54 -16.45 31.74
C GLU A 79 -14.89 -17.05 30.51
N ALA A 80 -15.36 -18.21 30.05
CA ALA A 80 -14.86 -18.83 28.82
C ALA A 80 -16.02 -19.37 27.99
N ALA A 81 -15.91 -19.29 26.67
CA ALA A 81 -16.93 -19.75 25.74
C ALA A 81 -16.56 -21.13 25.15
N LEU A 82 -17.47 -22.09 25.18
CA LEU A 82 -17.24 -23.41 24.58
C LEU A 82 -17.19 -23.32 23.04
N SER A 83 -16.21 -23.95 22.42
CA SER A 83 -16.07 -24.05 20.94
C SER A 83 -16.92 -25.18 20.33
N GLY A 84 -18.00 -25.60 20.99
CA GLY A 84 -18.88 -26.67 20.54
C GLY A 84 -19.96 -27.03 21.57
N LYS A 85 -20.87 -27.95 21.21
CA LYS A 85 -21.86 -28.51 22.16
C LYS A 85 -21.17 -29.55 23.04
N GLY A 86 -20.83 -29.20 24.28
CA GLY A 86 -20.35 -30.13 25.29
C GLY A 86 -21.12 -29.94 26.59
N ASN A 87 -21.53 -31.03 27.23
CA ASN A 87 -22.02 -30.99 28.59
C ASN A 87 -20.81 -30.85 29.51
N VAL A 88 -20.69 -29.70 30.17
CA VAL A 88 -19.64 -29.44 31.16
C VAL A 88 -20.28 -29.49 32.54
N GLU A 89 -19.72 -30.31 33.42
CA GLU A 89 -20.13 -30.38 34.81
C GLU A 89 -19.34 -29.38 35.65
N LYS A 90 -19.95 -28.96 36.77
CA LYS A 90 -19.25 -28.19 37.79
C LYS A 90 -18.10 -29.03 38.36
N ASP A 91 -16.99 -28.38 38.72
CA ASP A 91 -15.74 -28.99 39.16
C ASP A 91 -14.98 -29.81 38.11
N ALA A 92 -15.38 -29.74 36.83
CA ALA A 92 -14.60 -30.31 35.72
C ALA A 92 -13.20 -29.67 35.65
N LYS A 93 -12.17 -30.50 35.42
CA LYS A 93 -10.76 -30.07 35.41
C LYS A 93 -10.43 -29.31 34.13
N VAL A 94 -9.66 -28.23 34.26
CA VAL A 94 -9.22 -27.37 33.15
C VAL A 94 -7.73 -27.58 32.90
N TYR A 95 -7.38 -27.76 31.63
CA TYR A 95 -6.04 -28.05 31.16
C TYR A 95 -5.59 -27.09 30.04
N ILE A 96 -4.27 -26.91 29.87
CA ILE A 96 -3.66 -26.19 28.75
C ILE A 96 -2.50 -26.99 28.15
N PHE A 97 -2.12 -26.67 26.91
CA PHE A 97 -0.90 -27.19 26.29
C PHE A 97 0.35 -26.60 26.96
N GLY A 98 1.20 -27.44 27.58
CA GLY A 98 2.58 -27.09 27.96
C GLY A 98 2.81 -26.49 29.36
N GLN A 99 4.07 -26.57 29.80
CA GLN A 99 4.60 -26.58 31.18
C GLN A 99 4.14 -25.48 32.16
N LYS A 100 3.96 -25.92 33.42
CA LYS A 100 3.75 -25.09 34.61
C LYS A 100 5.05 -24.33 34.94
N GLU A 101 5.09 -23.04 34.65
CA GLU A 101 6.03 -22.10 35.29
C GLU A 101 5.22 -21.16 36.17
N ASN A 102 5.24 -21.45 37.46
CA ASN A 102 4.84 -20.52 38.51
C ASN A 102 6.08 -19.71 38.86
N ASP A 103 6.04 -18.40 38.67
CA ASP A 103 6.76 -17.49 39.54
C ASP A 103 5.79 -16.37 39.94
N GLY A 104 5.07 -16.65 41.04
CA GLY A 104 4.05 -15.76 41.57
C GLY A 104 4.69 -14.66 42.40
N THR A 105 4.84 -13.47 41.84
CA THR A 105 5.12 -12.26 42.63
C THR A 105 3.81 -11.70 43.16
N ASN A 106 3.65 -11.70 44.49
CA ASN A 106 2.51 -11.08 45.16
C ASN A 106 2.55 -9.55 44.98
N ILE A 107 1.54 -8.97 44.35
CA ILE A 107 1.33 -7.51 44.33
C ILE A 107 0.27 -7.15 45.37
N TYR A 108 0.66 -6.38 46.38
CA TYR A 108 -0.25 -5.75 47.33
C TYR A 108 -0.72 -4.41 46.74
N LEU A 109 -2.01 -4.26 46.43
CA LEU A 109 -2.60 -2.95 46.13
C LEU A 109 -3.05 -2.27 47.42
N ARG A 110 -2.19 -1.37 47.92
CA ARG A 110 -2.56 -0.35 48.91
C ARG A 110 -3.38 0.73 48.18
N LEU A 111 -4.67 0.82 48.49
CA LEU A 111 -5.54 1.91 48.03
C LEU A 111 -5.17 3.21 48.74
N GLU A 112 -4.16 3.93 48.23
CA GLU A 112 -3.95 5.34 48.55
C GLU A 112 -3.49 6.16 47.33
N ARG A 113 -4.28 7.20 47.02
CA ARG A 113 -3.93 8.49 46.38
C ARG A 113 -3.77 8.58 44.86
N ARG A 114 -4.36 9.67 44.34
CA ARG A 114 -4.15 10.36 43.05
C ARG A 114 -3.42 9.50 42.00
N VAL A 115 -4.20 8.83 41.14
CA VAL A 115 -3.66 8.02 40.04
C VAL A 115 -3.05 8.97 39.01
N SER A 116 -1.74 9.19 39.09
CA SER A 116 -0.96 9.62 37.94
C SER A 116 -0.67 8.37 37.11
N PHE A 117 -1.35 8.23 35.98
CA PHE A 117 -1.06 7.16 35.03
C PHE A 117 0.31 7.43 34.42
N GLU A 118 1.17 6.41 34.44
CA GLU A 118 2.42 6.48 33.68
C GLU A 118 2.09 6.42 32.18
N PRO A 119 2.74 7.24 31.34
CA PRO A 119 2.45 7.26 29.91
C PRO A 119 2.77 5.92 29.24
N LYS A 120 2.16 5.65 28.07
CA LYS A 120 2.40 4.42 27.27
C LYS A 120 3.85 4.17 26.85
N SER A 121 4.76 5.11 27.07
CA SER A 121 6.15 5.03 26.59
C SER A 121 6.90 3.79 27.06
N THR A 122 6.64 3.35 28.29
CA THR A 122 7.32 2.19 28.93
C THR A 122 6.32 1.39 29.75
N GLY A 123 6.48 0.07 29.80
CA GLY A 123 5.69 -0.85 30.62
C GLY A 123 6.38 -2.21 30.78
N HIS A 124 5.63 -3.23 31.19
CA HIS A 124 6.12 -4.59 31.36
C HIS A 124 5.15 -5.62 30.78
N VAL A 125 5.71 -6.76 30.37
CA VAL A 125 4.93 -7.95 30.01
C VAL A 125 4.33 -8.55 31.28
N ILE A 126 3.01 -8.71 31.32
CA ILE A 126 2.32 -9.36 32.44
C ILE A 126 2.11 -10.86 32.17
N ALA A 127 1.90 -11.23 30.91
CA ALA A 127 1.72 -12.62 30.50
C ALA A 127 2.13 -12.81 29.03
N SER A 128 2.60 -14.00 28.70
CA SER A 128 3.03 -14.37 27.35
C SER A 128 2.53 -15.78 27.04
N TYR A 129 1.80 -15.95 25.93
CA TYR A 129 1.34 -17.25 25.46
C TYR A 129 1.37 -17.34 23.94
N GLY A 130 2.31 -18.13 23.42
CA GLY A 130 2.50 -18.30 21.98
C GLY A 130 2.84 -16.97 21.29
N SER A 131 1.96 -16.49 20.41
CA SER A 131 2.12 -15.21 19.70
C SER A 131 1.38 -14.04 20.37
N ARG A 132 0.75 -14.26 21.54
CA ARG A 132 -0.06 -13.27 22.25
C ARG A 132 0.60 -12.86 23.54
N ILE A 133 0.67 -11.55 23.79
CA ILE A 133 1.40 -10.97 24.90
C ILE A 133 0.53 -9.93 25.57
N HIS A 134 0.42 -9.97 26.89
CA HIS A 134 -0.23 -8.93 27.69
C HIS A 134 0.81 -7.95 28.20
N ILE A 135 0.52 -6.67 28.08
CA ILE A 135 1.30 -5.58 28.68
C ILE A 135 0.45 -4.81 29.69
N ASP A 136 1.10 -4.25 30.70
CA ASP A 136 0.51 -3.45 31.78
C ASP A 136 0.16 -2.00 31.36
N ARG A 137 -0.17 -1.81 30.08
CA ARG A 137 -0.57 -0.53 29.50
C ARG A 137 -1.89 -0.71 28.77
N GLY A 138 -2.76 0.29 28.86
CA GLY A 138 -4.14 0.24 28.38
C GLY A 138 -4.64 1.63 27.97
N SER A 139 -5.93 1.78 27.73
CA SER A 139 -6.53 3.04 27.27
C SER A 139 -6.30 4.20 28.24
N LEU A 140 -6.27 3.94 29.56
CA LEU A 140 -5.96 4.95 30.58
C LEU A 140 -4.50 5.43 30.55
N HIS A 141 -3.62 4.66 29.91
CA HIS A 141 -2.23 5.00 29.65
C HIS A 141 -2.02 5.56 28.24
N GLU A 142 -3.10 5.86 27.51
CA GLU A 142 -3.11 6.32 26.11
C GLU A 142 -2.68 5.28 25.08
N VAL A 143 -2.79 3.98 25.40
CA VAL A 143 -2.57 2.93 24.39
C VAL A 143 -3.70 2.95 23.39
N HIS A 144 -3.35 2.92 22.10
CA HIS A 144 -4.29 2.86 21.01
C HIS A 144 -4.17 1.53 20.26
N ASP A 145 -5.24 1.16 19.56
CA ASP A 145 -5.19 0.01 18.65
C ASP A 145 -4.04 0.19 17.63
N ARG A 146 -3.33 -0.90 17.35
CA ARG A 146 -2.17 -0.95 16.43
C ARG A 146 -0.92 -0.19 16.90
N ASP A 147 -0.86 0.24 18.16
CA ASP A 147 0.40 0.63 18.79
C ASP A 147 1.40 -0.54 18.75
N ILE A 148 2.67 -0.26 18.44
CA ILE A 148 3.77 -1.21 18.38
C ILE A 148 4.64 -1.02 19.62
N TYR A 149 4.97 -2.13 20.27
CA TYR A 149 5.92 -2.16 21.39
C TYR A 149 7.10 -3.07 21.06
N ALA A 150 8.31 -2.59 21.33
CA ALA A 150 9.50 -3.43 21.40
C ALA A 150 9.62 -4.03 22.81
N ILE A 151 10.07 -5.27 22.88
CA ILE A 151 10.20 -6.03 24.12
C ILE A 151 11.68 -6.29 24.35
N TYR A 152 12.13 -6.02 25.56
CA TYR A 152 13.51 -6.21 26.01
C TYR A 152 13.53 -7.02 27.30
N ASP A 153 14.56 -7.84 27.49
CA ASP A 153 14.78 -8.47 28.78
C ASP A 153 15.35 -7.49 29.82
N SER A 154 15.56 -7.97 31.04
CA SER A 154 16.12 -7.19 32.15
C SER A 154 17.57 -6.74 31.91
N SER A 155 18.29 -7.36 30.97
CA SER A 155 19.65 -6.98 30.55
C SER A 155 19.65 -5.95 29.41
N GLY A 156 18.48 -5.62 28.85
CA GLY A 156 18.32 -4.73 27.70
C GLY A 156 18.47 -5.43 26.35
N HIS A 157 18.48 -6.76 26.32
CA HIS A 157 18.51 -7.52 25.07
C HIS A 157 17.14 -7.52 24.40
N TYR A 158 17.11 -7.24 23.10
CA TYR A 158 15.88 -7.18 22.32
C TYR A 158 15.30 -8.58 22.07
N LYS A 159 14.02 -8.79 22.42
CA LYS A 159 13.29 -10.07 22.32
C LYS A 159 12.20 -10.08 21.24
N GLY A 160 11.84 -8.94 20.65
CA GLY A 160 10.85 -8.88 19.57
C GLY A 160 9.90 -7.69 19.66
N ASN A 161 8.95 -7.62 18.71
CA ASN A 161 7.93 -6.56 18.64
C ASN A 161 6.51 -7.14 18.71
N ILE A 162 5.60 -6.44 19.37
CA ILE A 162 4.16 -6.73 19.38
C ILE A 162 3.34 -5.55 18.83
N GLU A 163 2.25 -5.85 18.14
CA GLU A 163 1.21 -4.89 17.74
C GLU A 163 -0.02 -5.06 18.64
N ALA A 164 -0.51 -3.98 19.24
CA ALA A 164 -1.74 -3.96 20.03
C ALA A 164 -2.95 -4.38 19.16
N ILE A 165 -3.65 -5.43 19.59
CA ILE A 165 -4.84 -5.98 18.93
C ILE A 165 -6.11 -5.87 19.77
N GLY A 166 -5.98 -5.59 21.07
CA GLY A 166 -7.11 -5.34 21.97
C GLY A 166 -6.63 -4.54 23.17
N VAL A 167 -7.28 -3.39 23.40
CA VAL A 167 -6.92 -2.45 24.46
C VAL A 167 -8.03 -2.44 25.51
N GLY A 168 -7.70 -2.86 26.73
CA GLY A 168 -8.51 -2.65 27.92
C GLY A 168 -8.08 -1.40 28.69
N ASP A 169 -8.73 -1.12 29.82
CA ASP A 169 -8.46 0.11 30.60
C ASP A 169 -7.03 0.18 31.12
N TYR A 170 -6.52 -0.94 31.65
CA TYR A 170 -5.19 -1.02 32.28
C TYR A 170 -4.23 -1.97 31.55
N GLU A 171 -4.73 -2.79 30.63
CA GLU A 171 -3.95 -3.85 29.98
C GLU A 171 -4.22 -3.87 28.48
N THR A 172 -3.22 -4.29 27.70
CA THR A 172 -3.32 -4.43 26.25
C THR A 172 -2.82 -5.79 25.83
N ILE A 173 -3.55 -6.40 24.91
CA ILE A 173 -3.19 -7.65 24.25
C ILE A 173 -2.49 -7.29 22.95
N GLY A 174 -1.23 -7.69 22.82
CA GLY A 174 -0.42 -7.57 21.62
C GLY A 174 -0.22 -8.89 20.89
N GLN A 175 -0.01 -8.82 19.58
CA GLN A 175 0.39 -9.94 18.73
C GLN A 175 1.79 -9.72 18.18
N THR A 176 2.66 -10.73 18.22
CA THR A 176 4.04 -10.64 17.72
C THR A 176 4.11 -10.35 16.21
N VAL A 177 4.92 -9.37 15.78
CA VAL A 177 4.96 -8.85 14.39
C VAL A 177 6.13 -9.42 13.57
N THR A 178 7.31 -9.61 14.16
CA THR A 178 8.55 -10.00 13.46
C THR A 178 9.51 -10.79 14.36
N GLY A 179 10.24 -11.76 13.77
CA GLY A 179 11.51 -12.27 14.31
C GLY A 179 11.41 -13.43 15.31
N GLU A 180 12.52 -14.12 15.54
CA GLU A 180 12.65 -15.37 16.31
C GLU A 180 11.86 -15.39 17.62
N ARG A 181 11.33 -16.56 17.97
CA ARG A 181 10.67 -16.82 19.27
C ARG A 181 11.70 -16.84 20.39
N SER A 182 12.43 -15.76 20.63
CA SER A 182 13.00 -15.55 21.96
C SER A 182 11.85 -15.61 22.95
N ARG A 183 12.04 -16.39 24.01
CA ARG A 183 11.03 -16.62 25.04
C ARG A 183 10.76 -15.28 25.71
N ILE A 184 9.66 -14.65 25.33
CA ILE A 184 9.15 -13.45 25.99
C ILE A 184 8.50 -13.91 27.28
N GLU A 185 8.95 -13.35 28.38
CA GLU A 185 8.63 -13.77 29.74
C GLU A 185 7.92 -12.64 30.49
N PRO A 186 7.05 -12.98 31.46
CA PRO A 186 6.52 -11.98 32.39
C PRO A 186 7.65 -11.21 33.08
N GLY A 187 7.53 -9.89 33.15
CA GLY A 187 8.54 -8.98 33.69
C GLY A 187 9.49 -8.38 32.66
N ASP A 188 9.50 -8.85 31.41
CA ASP A 188 10.23 -8.20 30.32
C ASP A 188 9.73 -6.76 30.11
N ASN A 189 10.65 -5.84 29.81
CA ASN A 189 10.36 -4.42 29.60
C ASN A 189 9.74 -4.21 28.21
N VAL A 190 8.72 -3.35 28.12
CA VAL A 190 8.16 -2.92 26.85
C VAL A 190 8.35 -1.43 26.61
N ILE A 191 8.73 -1.06 25.39
CA ILE A 191 8.93 0.32 24.97
C ILE A 191 8.07 0.59 23.76
N HIS A 192 7.23 1.63 23.84
CA HIS A 192 6.37 2.03 22.74
C HIS A 192 7.20 2.62 21.59
N LEU A 193 7.11 2.01 20.41
CA LEU A 193 7.83 2.42 19.21
C LEU A 193 7.02 3.38 18.33
N GLY A 194 5.68 3.36 18.44
CA GLY A 194 4.81 4.09 17.53
C GLY A 194 3.53 3.35 17.21
N GLN A 195 2.79 3.83 16.23
CA GLN A 195 1.54 3.22 15.78
C GLN A 195 1.63 2.84 14.31
N ARG A 196 1.16 1.65 13.94
CA ARG A 196 1.07 1.25 12.54
C ARG A 196 0.10 2.15 11.79
N LYS A 197 0.59 2.74 10.69
CA LYS A 197 -0.25 3.51 9.80
C LYS A 197 -1.42 2.71 9.28
N PHE A 198 -2.63 3.22 9.51
CA PHE A 198 -3.87 2.69 8.96
C PHE A 198 -4.34 3.58 7.81
N PHE A 199 -4.34 4.89 8.05
CA PHE A 199 -4.82 5.87 7.10
C PHE A 199 -3.82 7.04 6.98
N GLY A 200 -3.83 7.70 5.82
CA GLY A 200 -3.03 8.89 5.62
C GLY A 200 -3.63 9.84 4.61
N LEU A 201 -3.57 11.12 4.96
CA LEU A 201 -3.92 12.24 4.08
C LEU A 201 -2.68 13.07 3.80
N GLY A 202 -2.58 13.57 2.58
CA GLY A 202 -1.63 14.60 2.26
C GLY A 202 -1.68 15.03 0.81
N PHE A 203 -0.51 15.36 0.27
CA PHE A 203 -0.38 15.92 -1.07
C PHE A 203 0.57 15.06 -1.89
N MET A 204 0.25 14.91 -3.17
CA MET A 204 1.11 14.27 -4.15
C MET A 204 1.39 15.24 -5.28
N TYR A 205 2.65 15.34 -5.67
CA TYR A 205 3.12 16.16 -6.78
C TYR A 205 3.83 15.26 -7.79
N GLY A 206 3.43 15.37 -9.06
CA GLY A 206 4.06 14.64 -10.16
C GLY A 206 5.10 15.49 -10.85
N PHE A 207 6.17 14.85 -11.32
CA PHE A 207 7.15 15.49 -12.18
C PHE A 207 7.65 14.47 -13.20
N SER A 208 7.90 14.96 -14.40
CA SER A 208 8.57 14.15 -15.42
C SER A 208 10.07 14.33 -15.22
N LEU A 209 10.79 13.22 -15.07
CA LEU A 209 12.25 13.26 -15.14
C LEU A 209 12.64 13.61 -16.58
N PRO A 210 13.63 14.49 -16.81
CA PRO A 210 14.11 14.78 -18.14
C PRO A 210 14.67 13.49 -18.74
N VAL A 211 13.99 12.95 -19.75
CA VAL A 211 14.52 11.87 -20.56
C VAL A 211 15.61 12.48 -21.42
N THR A 212 16.86 12.27 -21.02
CA THR A 212 18.04 12.71 -21.76
C THR A 212 18.16 11.81 -23.00
N ASP A 213 17.86 12.38 -24.18
CA ASP A 213 18.30 11.96 -25.52
C ASP A 213 18.66 10.48 -25.70
N GLY A 214 17.71 9.60 -25.39
CA GLY A 214 17.78 8.20 -25.75
C GLY A 214 16.64 7.89 -26.70
N ASN A 215 16.96 7.37 -27.88
CA ASN A 215 16.09 6.90 -28.98
C ASN A 215 15.01 5.84 -28.58
N TRP A 216 14.38 5.97 -27.42
CA TRP A 216 13.45 5.01 -26.81
C TRP A 216 12.01 5.50 -26.79
N ALA A 217 11.79 6.81 -26.93
CA ALA A 217 10.61 7.31 -27.59
C ALA A 217 10.97 7.29 -29.08
N GLN A 218 10.55 6.23 -29.76
CA GLN A 218 10.32 6.29 -31.20
C GLN A 218 8.88 5.81 -31.31
N GLY A 219 7.93 6.73 -31.18
CA GLY A 219 6.65 6.54 -31.85
C GLY A 219 6.93 6.19 -33.32
N PRO A 220 6.14 5.30 -33.96
CA PRO A 220 6.49 4.73 -35.25
C PRO A 220 6.81 5.84 -36.26
N SER A 221 8.10 5.96 -36.58
CA SER A 221 8.67 6.92 -37.51
C SER A 221 8.41 6.49 -38.96
N SER A 222 7.17 6.15 -39.29
CA SER A 222 6.74 5.89 -40.66
C SER A 222 5.87 7.05 -41.16
N TRP A 223 6.48 8.22 -41.33
CA TRP A 223 5.85 9.37 -41.97
C TRP A 223 5.79 9.15 -43.49
N ARG A 224 4.57 9.28 -44.04
CA ARG A 224 4.17 9.28 -45.47
C ARG A 224 5.27 9.09 -46.53
N LYS A 225 5.22 7.94 -47.23
CA LYS A 225 5.47 7.88 -48.68
C LYS A 225 4.14 7.64 -49.40
N GLY A 226 3.69 8.63 -50.18
CA GLY A 226 2.53 8.58 -51.08
C GLY A 226 1.24 9.10 -50.43
N SER A 227 0.38 9.88 -51.09
CA SER A 227 0.16 10.09 -52.53
C SER A 227 -0.55 11.44 -52.77
N GLY A 228 -0.06 12.26 -53.70
CA GLY A 228 -0.80 13.43 -54.22
C GLY A 228 0.10 14.60 -54.59
N ILE A 229 0.39 14.73 -55.88
CA ILE A 229 1.09 15.82 -56.60
C ILE A 229 2.43 16.22 -55.96
N VAL A 230 3.49 15.63 -56.52
CA VAL A 230 4.89 15.96 -56.25
C VAL A 230 5.17 17.39 -56.73
N ALA A 231 5.23 18.34 -55.81
CA ALA A 231 6.13 19.47 -55.93
C ALA A 231 7.36 19.10 -55.12
N ASP A 232 8.52 19.01 -55.77
CA ASP A 232 9.78 18.69 -55.11
C ASP A 232 9.96 19.60 -53.88
N PRO A 233 10.17 19.02 -52.67
CA PRO A 233 10.53 19.82 -51.51
C PRO A 233 11.83 20.56 -51.82
N LEU A 234 11.86 21.88 -51.62
CA LEU A 234 13.13 22.57 -51.40
C LEU A 234 13.73 21.94 -50.14
N GLU A 235 14.86 21.24 -50.31
CA GLU A 235 15.77 20.65 -49.32
C GLU A 235 15.25 20.49 -47.88
N ASP A 236 15.23 19.24 -47.42
CA ASP A 236 15.25 18.82 -46.02
C ASP A 236 14.36 19.65 -45.10
N ALA A 237 13.05 19.41 -45.19
CA ALA A 237 12.15 19.73 -44.10
C ALA A 237 12.64 18.96 -42.86
N ASP A 238 13.34 19.67 -41.98
CA ASP A 238 13.75 19.20 -40.67
C ASP A 238 12.47 19.06 -39.84
N TRP A 239 11.82 17.90 -39.97
CA TRP A 239 10.66 17.52 -39.17
C TRP A 239 11.15 17.33 -37.75
N GLY A 240 11.14 18.41 -36.97
CA GLY A 240 11.50 18.37 -35.56
C GLY A 240 10.67 17.28 -34.89
N ASP A 241 11.35 16.23 -34.39
CA ASP A 241 10.71 15.14 -33.68
C ASP A 241 9.80 15.76 -32.61
N PHE A 242 8.51 15.46 -32.69
CA PHE A 242 7.48 15.89 -31.73
C PHE A 242 7.87 15.57 -30.27
N GLU A 243 8.78 14.60 -30.09
CA GLU A 243 9.35 14.15 -28.83
C GLU A 243 10.47 15.06 -28.30
N LYS A 244 11.12 15.89 -29.14
CA LYS A 244 12.25 16.77 -28.77
C LYS A 244 11.84 18.15 -28.22
N SER A 245 10.61 18.62 -28.48
CA SER A 245 10.18 19.99 -28.11
C SER A 245 9.29 20.06 -26.86
N ALA A 246 9.14 18.97 -26.11
CA ALA A 246 8.30 18.93 -24.91
C ALA A 246 8.93 19.75 -23.77
N ASN A 247 8.72 21.07 -23.78
CA ASN A 247 8.84 21.91 -22.60
C ASN A 247 7.80 21.44 -21.58
N ILE A 248 8.24 20.63 -20.62
CA ILE A 248 7.41 20.02 -19.57
C ILE A 248 6.87 21.12 -18.65
N SER A 249 5.66 21.62 -18.92
CA SER A 249 4.89 22.38 -17.93
C SER A 249 3.86 21.44 -17.29
N SER A 250 4.29 20.70 -16.28
CA SER A 250 3.41 19.81 -15.51
C SER A 250 2.54 20.61 -14.53
N ARG A 251 1.22 20.57 -14.72
CA ARG A 251 0.25 20.92 -13.66
C ARG A 251 -0.10 19.63 -12.92
N ASP A 252 0.84 19.14 -12.12
CA ASP A 252 0.80 17.77 -11.64
C ASP A 252 0.64 17.69 -10.13
N GLY A 253 -0.56 17.38 -9.66
CA GLY A 253 -0.73 17.08 -8.25
C GLY A 253 -2.16 17.03 -7.77
N GLY A 254 -2.30 16.73 -6.48
CA GLY A 254 -3.61 16.59 -5.85
C GLY A 254 -3.55 16.17 -4.39
N LEU A 255 -4.73 15.96 -3.84
CA LEU A 255 -4.89 15.36 -2.52
C LEU A 255 -4.61 13.87 -2.62
N PHE A 256 -3.92 13.32 -1.64
CA PHE A 256 -3.50 11.93 -1.63
C PHE A 256 -4.02 11.22 -0.39
N TRP A 257 -4.73 10.12 -0.65
CA TRP A 257 -5.32 9.25 0.34
C TRP A 257 -4.58 7.92 0.33
N GLU A 258 -4.26 7.41 1.50
CA GLU A 258 -3.59 6.14 1.66
C GLU A 258 -4.28 5.30 2.73
N TRP A 259 -4.53 4.03 2.40
CA TRP A 259 -4.91 3.01 3.35
C TRP A 259 -3.84 1.93 3.39
N GLN A 260 -3.40 1.55 4.60
CA GLN A 260 -2.34 0.58 4.81
C GLN A 260 -2.80 -0.56 5.74
N PHE A 261 -2.81 -1.76 5.19
CA PHE A 261 -3.23 -2.99 5.88
C PHE A 261 -2.05 -3.67 6.58
N ARG A 262 -2.37 -4.53 7.56
CA ARG A 262 -1.41 -5.17 8.49
C ARG A 262 -0.30 -5.97 7.82
N ASP A 263 -0.56 -6.57 6.68
CA ASP A 263 0.39 -7.43 5.99
C ASP A 263 1.23 -6.67 4.95
N GLY A 264 1.12 -5.35 4.87
CA GLY A 264 1.87 -4.54 3.89
C GLY A 264 1.09 -4.24 2.62
N TRP A 265 -0.10 -4.80 2.40
CA TRP A 265 -0.97 -4.32 1.31
C TRP A 265 -1.47 -2.91 1.61
N GLY A 266 -1.68 -2.12 0.57
CA GLY A 266 -2.26 -0.80 0.72
C GLY A 266 -2.94 -0.32 -0.55
N ILE A 267 -3.80 0.69 -0.39
CA ILE A 267 -4.46 1.39 -1.49
C ILE A 267 -4.04 2.85 -1.41
N ASN A 268 -3.52 3.37 -2.51
CA ASN A 268 -3.28 4.79 -2.68
C ASN A 268 -4.36 5.35 -3.62
N TRP A 269 -4.89 6.52 -3.32
CA TRP A 269 -5.80 7.23 -4.21
C TRP A 269 -5.43 8.71 -4.25
N MET A 270 -4.99 9.17 -5.41
CA MET A 270 -4.75 10.58 -5.65
C MET A 270 -6.01 11.21 -6.26
N TRP A 271 -6.55 12.23 -5.60
CA TRP A 271 -7.55 13.13 -6.16
C TRP A 271 -6.82 14.31 -6.79
N GLY A 272 -6.49 14.16 -8.07
CA GLY A 272 -5.77 15.18 -8.81
C GLY A 272 -5.57 14.76 -10.26
N ILE A 273 -4.69 15.49 -10.92
CA ILE A 273 -4.38 15.28 -12.33
C ILE A 273 -2.86 15.28 -12.49
N TYR A 274 -2.35 14.37 -13.32
CA TYR A 274 -1.06 14.53 -13.98
C TYR A 274 -1.32 14.95 -15.42
N GLY A 275 -0.95 16.19 -15.76
CA GLY A 275 -1.21 16.82 -17.05
C GLY A 275 0.09 17.07 -17.80
N HIS A 276 0.17 16.54 -19.01
CA HIS A 276 1.23 16.81 -19.96
C HIS A 276 0.67 17.59 -21.14
N SER A 277 1.37 18.63 -21.59
CA SER A 277 1.08 19.30 -22.86
C SER A 277 2.38 19.56 -23.61
N SER A 278 2.38 19.26 -24.90
CA SER A 278 3.49 19.55 -25.81
C SER A 278 3.01 20.44 -26.94
N LEU A 279 3.88 21.37 -27.35
CA LEU A 279 3.68 22.23 -28.50
C LEU A 279 4.74 21.89 -29.55
N GLY A 280 4.26 21.57 -30.75
CA GLY A 280 5.07 21.40 -31.96
C GLY A 280 4.87 22.58 -32.90
N TYR A 281 5.95 23.04 -33.52
CA TYR A 281 5.90 24.05 -34.57
C TYR A 281 6.61 23.51 -35.80
N ASN A 282 5.86 23.38 -36.90
CA ASN A 282 6.38 22.90 -38.18
C ASN A 282 6.17 23.96 -39.25
N ASN A 283 7.18 24.18 -40.09
CA ASN A 283 7.12 25.13 -41.19
C ASN A 283 7.37 24.39 -42.51
N ILE A 284 6.42 24.49 -43.44
CA ILE A 284 6.55 23.88 -44.76
C ILE A 284 6.52 24.99 -45.80
N THR A 285 7.61 25.15 -46.54
CA THR A 285 7.69 26.09 -47.66
C THR A 285 7.57 25.35 -48.98
N ARG A 286 6.71 25.83 -49.87
CA ARG A 286 6.44 25.24 -51.19
C ARG A 286 6.47 26.31 -52.28
N ASN A 287 6.92 25.95 -53.47
CA ASN A 287 6.77 26.81 -54.65
C ASN A 287 5.31 26.83 -55.10
N ILE A 288 4.80 28.01 -55.43
CA ILE A 288 3.54 28.20 -56.13
C ILE A 288 3.86 28.15 -57.62
N VAL A 289 3.19 27.29 -58.38
CA VAL A 289 3.43 27.11 -59.82
C VAL A 289 2.18 27.46 -60.64
N ASP A 290 2.38 28.00 -61.84
CA ASP A 290 1.30 28.24 -62.81
C ASP A 290 0.85 26.93 -63.49
N SER A 291 -0.14 27.02 -64.39
CA SER A 291 -0.64 25.86 -65.16
C SER A 291 0.42 25.21 -66.06
N ASN A 292 1.53 25.91 -66.33
CA ASN A 292 2.64 25.45 -67.16
C ASN A 292 3.81 24.92 -66.31
N GLY A 293 3.68 24.91 -64.97
CA GLY A 293 4.71 24.48 -64.04
C GLY A 293 5.78 25.53 -63.74
N ASN A 294 5.64 26.76 -64.22
CA ASN A 294 6.58 27.83 -63.90
C ASN A 294 6.35 28.32 -62.47
N LYS A 295 7.42 28.55 -61.72
CA LYS A 295 7.34 29.16 -60.39
C LYS A 295 6.83 30.61 -60.51
N ILE A 296 5.75 30.91 -59.79
CA ILE A 296 5.12 32.23 -59.72
C ILE A 296 5.11 32.82 -58.30
N GLY A 297 5.57 32.04 -57.32
CA GLY A 297 5.68 32.51 -55.94
C GLY A 297 6.08 31.42 -54.95
N ILE A 298 5.93 31.74 -53.68
CA ILE A 298 6.24 30.86 -52.55
C ILE A 298 5.06 30.89 -51.57
N SER A 299 4.66 29.71 -51.09
CA SER A 299 3.74 29.55 -49.97
C SER A 299 4.48 28.96 -48.77
N THR A 300 4.34 29.57 -47.59
CA THR A 300 4.84 29.03 -46.33
C THR A 300 3.65 28.68 -45.44
N ILE A 301 3.59 27.43 -45.00
CA ILE A 301 2.57 26.89 -44.10
C ILE A 301 3.22 26.75 -42.72
N TYR A 302 2.70 27.49 -41.75
CA TYR A 302 3.03 27.35 -40.34
C TYR A 302 1.98 26.45 -39.70
N ILE A 303 2.42 25.36 -39.09
CA ILE A 303 1.60 24.39 -38.39
C ILE A 303 1.95 24.49 -36.92
N LYS A 304 0.94 24.75 -36.08
CA LYS A 304 1.06 24.70 -34.63
C LYS A 304 0.27 23.50 -34.13
N ASP A 305 1.01 22.49 -33.72
CA ASP A 305 0.46 21.28 -33.11
C ASP A 305 0.47 21.43 -31.60
N ASN A 306 -0.64 21.08 -30.96
CA ASN A 306 -0.79 21.06 -29.52
C ASN A 306 -1.36 19.71 -29.11
N PHE A 307 -0.60 18.98 -28.30
CA PHE A 307 -1.02 17.70 -27.78
C PHE A 307 -1.06 17.77 -26.27
N SER A 308 -2.12 17.24 -25.67
CA SER A 308 -2.23 17.16 -24.23
C SER A 308 -2.76 15.82 -23.77
N VAL A 309 -2.23 15.36 -22.64
CA VAL A 309 -2.60 14.13 -21.94
C VAL A 309 -2.87 14.46 -20.49
N GLU A 310 -3.95 13.92 -19.95
CA GLU A 310 -4.31 14.05 -18.54
C GLU A 310 -4.56 12.65 -17.96
N ILE A 311 -3.91 12.36 -16.84
CA ILE A 311 -4.19 11.18 -16.02
C ILE A 311 -4.90 11.68 -14.78
N ILE A 312 -6.17 11.36 -14.68
CA ILE A 312 -7.09 11.90 -13.71
C ILE A 312 -7.38 10.83 -12.66
N SER A 313 -7.28 11.24 -11.40
CA SER A 313 -7.66 10.47 -10.21
C SER A 313 -7.07 9.04 -10.14
N PRO A 314 -5.73 8.88 -10.18
CA PRO A 314 -5.13 7.55 -10.15
C PRO A 314 -5.34 6.84 -8.80
N ILE A 315 -5.73 5.57 -8.88
CA ILE A 315 -5.86 4.64 -7.76
C ILE A 315 -4.82 3.54 -7.94
N VAL A 316 -4.09 3.17 -6.89
CA VAL A 316 -3.05 2.15 -6.92
C VAL A 316 -3.27 1.15 -5.80
N LEU A 317 -3.32 -0.13 -6.14
CA LEU A 317 -3.16 -1.23 -5.18
C LEU A 317 -1.67 -1.57 -5.09
N LYS A 318 -1.10 -1.52 -3.90
CA LYS A 318 0.34 -1.74 -3.66
C LYS A 318 0.62 -2.81 -2.60
N LYS A 319 1.81 -3.39 -2.65
CA LYS A 319 2.38 -4.29 -1.64
C LYS A 319 3.74 -3.78 -1.18
N ASN A 320 3.81 -3.30 0.06
CA ASN A 320 5.05 -2.96 0.75
C ASN A 320 5.72 -4.23 1.26
N PHE A 321 6.98 -4.47 0.90
CA PHE A 321 7.67 -5.75 1.19
C PHE A 321 8.26 -5.81 2.59
N PHE A 322 8.72 -4.69 3.13
CA PHE A 322 9.36 -4.61 4.45
C PHE A 322 8.47 -3.91 5.48
N TYR A 323 7.17 -3.80 5.23
CA TYR A 323 6.26 -3.18 6.20
C TYR A 323 6.17 -4.05 7.47
N PRO A 324 6.35 -3.49 8.68
CA PRO A 324 6.24 -2.07 9.05
C PRO A 324 7.56 -1.33 9.29
N ASP A 325 8.68 -1.81 8.75
CA ASP A 325 9.97 -1.14 8.91
C ASP A 325 9.92 0.28 8.36
N TRP A 326 10.81 1.14 8.86
CA TRP A 326 10.89 2.56 8.50
C TRP A 326 11.15 2.79 6.99
N PHE A 327 11.65 1.78 6.30
CA PHE A 327 11.95 1.76 4.87
C PHE A 327 11.22 0.59 4.23
N SER A 328 10.36 0.83 3.23
CA SER A 328 9.66 -0.24 2.54
C SER A 328 9.52 0.03 1.04
N PRO A 329 10.23 -0.71 0.17
CA PRO A 329 9.94 -0.70 -1.25
C PRO A 329 8.61 -1.38 -1.51
N TYR A 330 7.93 -0.97 -2.58
CA TYR A 330 6.67 -1.56 -2.99
C TYR A 330 6.52 -1.69 -4.49
N LEU A 331 5.72 -2.67 -4.87
CA LEU A 331 5.19 -2.83 -6.21
C LEU A 331 3.68 -2.66 -6.18
N GLY A 332 3.12 -2.12 -7.25
CA GLY A 332 1.69 -1.93 -7.37
C GLY A 332 1.18 -1.97 -8.80
N ILE A 333 -0.13 -2.06 -8.91
CA ILE A 333 -0.87 -1.87 -10.14
C ILE A 333 -1.93 -0.82 -9.88
N GLY A 334 -2.06 0.12 -10.82
CA GLY A 334 -3.01 1.21 -10.72
C GLY A 334 -3.96 1.27 -11.90
N THR A 335 -5.03 2.03 -11.67
CA THR A 335 -5.98 2.44 -12.68
C THR A 335 -6.24 3.93 -12.59
N ALA A 336 -6.47 4.59 -13.72
CA ALA A 336 -6.79 6.01 -13.78
C ALA A 336 -7.67 6.32 -14.99
N LEU A 337 -8.30 7.48 -14.97
CA LEU A 337 -8.95 8.03 -16.16
C LEU A 337 -7.90 8.74 -17.01
N TYR A 338 -7.61 8.17 -18.16
CA TYR A 338 -6.76 8.78 -19.17
C TYR A 338 -7.60 9.64 -20.10
N ARG A 339 -7.19 10.89 -20.33
CA ARG A 339 -7.74 11.77 -21.35
C ARG A 339 -6.61 12.24 -22.25
N SER A 340 -6.86 12.29 -23.55
CA SER A 340 -5.94 12.91 -24.50
C SER A 340 -6.69 13.80 -25.48
N SER A 341 -6.02 14.86 -25.92
CA SER A 341 -6.46 15.73 -27.01
C SER A 341 -5.30 16.16 -27.86
N PHE A 342 -5.58 16.33 -29.15
CA PHE A 342 -4.67 16.90 -30.13
C PHE A 342 -5.36 18.06 -30.80
N SER A 343 -4.65 19.14 -31.12
CA SER A 343 -5.16 20.23 -31.94
C SER A 343 -4.07 20.74 -32.88
N ASP A 344 -4.45 20.99 -34.14
CA ASP A 344 -3.57 21.53 -35.18
C ASP A 344 -4.15 22.88 -35.64
N ILE A 345 -3.33 23.92 -35.68
CA ILE A 345 -3.66 25.22 -36.26
C ILE A 345 -2.70 25.49 -37.42
N GLN A 346 -3.26 25.55 -38.63
CA GLN A 346 -2.51 25.84 -39.86
C GLN A 346 -2.70 27.29 -40.31
N THR A 347 -1.59 28.02 -40.46
CA THR A 347 -1.57 29.38 -41.01
C THR A 347 -0.77 29.38 -42.30
N VAL A 348 -1.37 29.82 -43.40
CA VAL A 348 -0.75 29.82 -44.72
C VAL A 348 -0.45 31.25 -45.15
N TYR A 349 0.82 31.52 -45.44
CA TYR A 349 1.27 32.78 -46.04
C TYR A 349 1.68 32.53 -47.48
N TYR A 350 1.30 33.43 -48.39
CA TYR A 350 1.69 33.36 -49.79
C TYR A 350 2.28 34.69 -50.25
N ARG A 351 3.35 34.59 -51.05
CA ARG A 351 4.05 35.70 -51.67
C ARG A 351 4.26 35.38 -53.15
N TYR A 352 3.72 36.21 -54.03
CA TYR A 352 3.93 36.10 -55.46
C TYR A 352 5.16 36.91 -55.90
N ASP A 353 5.91 36.39 -56.86
CA ASP A 353 7.18 36.97 -57.33
C ASP A 353 6.95 38.23 -58.20
N ASP A 354 5.73 38.40 -58.73
CA ASP A 354 5.30 39.53 -59.57
C ASP A 354 4.86 40.78 -58.77
N ASN A 355 5.09 40.81 -57.45
CA ASN A 355 4.61 41.86 -56.54
C ASN A 355 3.08 42.09 -56.59
N SER A 356 2.28 41.16 -57.15
CA SER A 356 0.82 41.29 -57.28
C SER A 356 0.07 41.26 -55.95
N GLY A 357 0.75 40.88 -54.85
CA GLY A 357 0.26 41.03 -53.50
C GLY A 357 0.88 40.03 -52.52
N THR A 358 0.96 40.42 -51.25
CA THR A 358 1.11 39.50 -50.12
C THR A 358 -0.27 39.23 -49.55
N GLY A 359 -0.60 37.96 -49.29
CA GLY A 359 -1.81 37.63 -48.58
C GLY A 359 -1.58 36.61 -47.48
N GLN A 360 -2.43 36.67 -46.47
CA GLN A 360 -2.45 35.76 -45.35
C GLN A 360 -3.78 35.02 -45.39
N GLY A 361 -3.73 33.70 -45.55
CA GLY A 361 -4.87 32.82 -45.39
C GLY A 361 -4.74 32.08 -44.07
N VAL A 362 -5.54 32.41 -43.07
CA VAL A 362 -5.64 31.57 -41.87
C VAL A 362 -6.65 30.47 -42.16
N ASN A 363 -6.17 29.24 -42.34
CA ASN A 363 -7.05 28.09 -42.45
C ASN A 363 -7.12 27.43 -41.08
N VAL A 364 -7.96 27.97 -40.18
CA VAL A 364 -8.15 27.40 -38.84
C VAL A 364 -8.90 26.07 -38.99
N ARG A 365 -8.16 24.98 -39.18
CA ARG A 365 -8.70 23.63 -39.05
C ARG A 365 -8.66 23.23 -37.58
N ASN A 366 -9.55 23.78 -36.76
CA ASN A 366 -9.64 23.36 -35.38
C ASN A 366 -10.15 21.91 -35.31
N ARG A 367 -9.25 20.96 -35.04
CA ARG A 367 -9.56 19.54 -34.91
C ARG A 367 -9.14 19.08 -33.54
N ASP A 368 -10.11 18.80 -32.68
CA ASP A 368 -9.90 18.37 -31.30
C ASP A 368 -10.37 16.92 -31.11
N PRO A 369 -9.73 15.88 -31.70
CA PRO A 369 -10.05 14.52 -31.31
C PRO A 369 -9.77 14.35 -29.82
N LYS A 370 -10.79 13.92 -29.07
CA LYS A 370 -10.73 13.71 -27.63
C LYS A 370 -11.07 12.26 -27.34
N ILE A 371 -10.20 11.59 -26.60
CA ILE A 371 -10.45 10.25 -26.10
C ILE A 371 -10.32 10.26 -24.59
N ALA A 372 -11.28 9.62 -23.91
CA ALA A 372 -11.19 9.32 -22.48
C ALA A 372 -11.47 7.83 -22.22
N TYR A 373 -10.62 7.16 -21.43
CA TYR A 373 -10.80 5.76 -21.04
C TYR A 373 -10.11 5.45 -19.71
N ALA A 374 -10.50 4.35 -19.08
CA ALA A 374 -9.79 3.82 -17.91
C ALA A 374 -8.53 3.05 -18.36
N THR A 375 -7.37 3.38 -17.81
CA THR A 375 -6.08 2.77 -18.14
C THR A 375 -5.51 2.02 -16.95
N LEU A 376 -4.86 0.88 -17.20
CA LEU A 376 -4.04 0.18 -16.21
C LEU A 376 -2.56 0.56 -16.37
N PHE A 377 -1.85 0.68 -15.25
CA PHE A 377 -0.43 0.99 -15.23
C PHE A 377 0.28 0.28 -14.07
N PRO A 378 1.52 -0.22 -14.27
CA PRO A 378 2.36 -0.67 -13.18
C PRO A 378 2.93 0.52 -12.39
N VAL A 379 3.22 0.27 -11.12
CA VAL A 379 3.84 1.23 -10.21
C VAL A 379 4.98 0.56 -9.46
N VAL A 380 6.11 1.25 -9.39
CA VAL A 380 7.22 0.90 -8.50
C VAL A 380 7.47 2.09 -7.60
N GLY A 381 7.63 1.85 -6.31
CA GLY A 381 7.87 2.95 -5.39
C GLY A 381 8.57 2.54 -4.10
N LEU A 382 8.80 3.56 -3.31
CA LEU A 382 9.43 3.50 -2.00
C LEU A 382 8.59 4.31 -1.03
N GLN A 383 8.41 3.77 0.17
CA GLN A 383 7.79 4.47 1.27
C GLN A 383 8.74 4.53 2.47
N LEU A 384 8.93 5.75 2.97
CA LEU A 384 9.67 6.03 4.20
C LEU A 384 8.66 6.38 5.29
N PHE A 385 8.63 5.56 6.34
CA PHE A 385 7.82 5.79 7.54
C PHE A 385 8.67 6.64 8.51
N SER A 386 8.78 7.93 8.20
CA SER A 386 9.64 8.89 8.90
C SER A 386 8.91 9.48 10.12
N SER A 387 8.91 8.76 11.24
CA SER A 387 8.21 9.08 12.51
C SER A 387 6.71 8.73 12.51
N ASN A 388 6.10 8.77 13.71
CA ASN A 388 4.67 8.50 13.93
C ASN A 388 3.73 9.44 13.18
N THR A 389 4.24 10.51 12.56
CA THR A 389 3.41 11.61 12.06
C THR A 389 3.51 11.83 10.56
N ILE A 390 4.66 11.62 9.92
CA ILE A 390 4.90 11.98 8.50
C ILE A 390 5.52 10.82 7.74
N HIS A 391 5.00 10.53 6.55
CA HIS A 391 5.49 9.48 5.68
C HIS A 391 5.76 10.08 4.31
N LEU A 392 6.93 9.74 3.76
CA LEU A 392 7.33 10.12 2.41
C LEU A 392 7.09 8.96 1.48
N ILE A 393 6.53 9.22 0.30
CA ILE A 393 6.35 8.23 -0.75
C ILE A 393 6.98 8.79 -2.01
N ILE A 394 7.85 8.00 -2.64
CA ILE A 394 8.40 8.28 -3.95
C ILE A 394 7.98 7.13 -4.84
N ASP A 395 7.32 7.40 -5.94
CA ASP A 395 6.89 6.35 -6.86
C ASP A 395 7.09 6.75 -8.31
N THR A 396 7.07 5.76 -9.18
CA THR A 396 7.15 5.94 -10.63
C THR A 396 6.14 5.01 -11.29
N LYS A 397 5.34 5.60 -12.17
CA LYS A 397 4.18 4.98 -12.84
C LYS A 397 4.45 4.97 -14.33
N TYR A 398 4.25 3.84 -15.01
CA TYR A 398 4.39 3.76 -16.46
C TYR A 398 3.03 3.68 -17.14
N PHE A 399 2.72 4.64 -18.00
CA PHE A 399 1.48 4.66 -18.75
C PHE A 399 1.75 4.19 -20.19
N PRO A 400 1.25 3.02 -20.61
CA PRO A 400 1.50 2.53 -21.96
C PRO A 400 0.49 3.13 -22.97
N PRO A 401 0.79 3.11 -24.27
CA PRO A 401 0.01 3.78 -25.30
C PRO A 401 -1.19 2.92 -25.72
N TRP A 402 -2.24 2.89 -24.89
CA TRP A 402 -3.38 1.98 -25.12
C TRP A 402 -4.30 2.37 -26.29
N ARG A 403 -4.42 3.66 -26.63
CA ARG A 403 -5.24 4.13 -27.76
C ARG A 403 -4.60 5.27 -28.51
N ARG A 404 -4.73 5.20 -29.84
CA ARG A 404 -4.26 6.21 -30.79
C ARG A 404 -5.34 7.25 -31.03
N LEU A 405 -4.92 8.50 -31.15
CA LEU A 405 -5.73 9.58 -31.72
C LEU A 405 -5.43 9.61 -33.22
N GLU A 406 -6.41 9.22 -34.03
CA GLU A 406 -6.32 9.29 -35.48
C GLU A 406 -6.72 10.70 -35.96
N SER A 407 -5.83 11.37 -36.68
CA SER A 407 -6.13 12.61 -37.41
C SER A 407 -5.46 12.59 -38.78
N ASN A 408 -6.23 12.68 -39.87
CA ASN A 408 -5.69 12.75 -41.25
C ASN A 408 -4.73 11.61 -41.68
N GLY A 409 -4.82 10.43 -41.07
CA GLY A 409 -3.92 9.32 -41.33
C GLY A 409 -2.61 9.37 -40.52
N GLU A 410 -2.55 10.24 -39.52
CA GLU A 410 -1.49 10.28 -38.51
C GLU A 410 -2.04 9.78 -37.16
N ASP A 411 -1.22 8.96 -36.50
CA ASP A 411 -1.52 8.32 -35.23
C ASP A 411 -0.75 9.01 -34.11
N HIS A 412 -1.45 9.70 -33.22
CA HIS A 412 -0.84 10.32 -32.06
C HIS A 412 -1.10 9.48 -30.81
N THR A 413 -0.03 9.07 -30.13
CA THR A 413 -0.07 8.37 -28.84
C THR A 413 1.00 8.89 -27.91
N TRP A 414 0.74 8.82 -26.61
CA TRP A 414 1.76 9.04 -25.60
C TRP A 414 1.93 7.80 -24.74
N SER A 415 3.18 7.53 -24.38
CA SER A 415 3.54 6.61 -23.33
C SER A 415 4.72 7.18 -22.57
N GLY A 416 4.77 6.96 -21.27
CA GLY A 416 5.85 7.54 -20.49
C GLY A 416 5.81 7.18 -19.02
N TRP A 417 6.88 7.58 -18.35
CA TRP A 417 7.04 7.47 -16.92
C TRP A 417 6.65 8.78 -16.25
N ILE A 418 5.87 8.68 -15.18
CA ILE A 418 5.59 9.80 -14.27
C ILE A 418 6.13 9.41 -12.92
N THR A 419 7.08 10.20 -12.42
CA THR A 419 7.55 10.09 -11.04
C THR A 419 6.72 11.01 -10.17
N SER A 420 6.38 10.57 -8.96
CA SER A 420 5.67 11.42 -8.03
C SER A 420 6.23 11.32 -6.62
N LEU A 421 6.12 12.44 -5.91
CA LEU A 421 6.45 12.57 -4.50
C LEU A 421 5.15 12.83 -3.75
N ALA A 422 4.90 12.06 -2.69
CA ALA A 422 3.83 12.35 -1.76
C ALA A 422 4.33 12.44 -0.32
N VAL A 423 3.71 13.37 0.41
CA VAL A 423 3.86 13.48 1.85
C VAL A 423 2.51 13.16 2.45
N THR A 424 2.47 12.25 3.40
CA THR A 424 1.24 11.83 4.06
C THR A 424 1.40 11.84 5.55
N THR A 425 0.31 12.10 6.24
CA THR A 425 0.24 12.03 7.69
C THR A 425 -0.24 10.65 8.14
N ASN A 426 -0.06 10.32 9.42
CA ASN A 426 -0.57 9.10 10.03
C ASN A 426 -1.88 9.41 10.76
N TRP A 427 -2.96 8.67 10.45
CA TRP A 427 -4.29 8.80 11.05
C TRP A 427 -4.91 7.43 11.32
#